data_AF-A0A7C6ZZ03-F1
#
_entry.id   AF-A0A7C6ZZ03-F1
#
_cell.length_a   1.000
_cell.length_b   1.000
_cell.length_c   1.000
_cell.angle_alpha   90.00
_cell.angle_beta   90.00
_cell.angle_gamma   90.00
#
_symmetry.space_group_name_H-M   'P 1'
#
loop_
_entity.id
_entity.type
_entity.pdbx_description
1 polymer ?
#
loop_
_entity_poly.entity_id
_entity_poly.type
_entity_poly.pdbx_seq_one_letter_code
_entity_poly.pdbx_strand_id
1 'polypeptide(L)'
;LAAAAAVITSVITFRIGILTALMILILCGLATIPVNAAGLYVDLIRPKLKWSNPQEAIKQNMNAVLEMLFGFIIISVFAVIAFLLLKLTTNIWYTFGIMVLLLAAVSYLCVMFVGKAAGRAYRNFEA
;
A
#
# COMPACT_ATOMS: atom_id res chain seq x y z
N LEU A 1 0.13 -10.76 -16.33
CA LEU A 1 1.46 -10.72 -16.99
C LEU A 1 2.55 -10.19 -16.06
N ALA A 2 2.43 -8.98 -15.51
CA ALA A 2 3.46 -8.36 -14.65
C ALA A 2 3.81 -9.15 -13.38
N ALA A 3 2.81 -9.63 -12.63
CA ALA A 3 3.04 -10.42 -11.41
C ALA A 3 3.81 -11.72 -11.67
N ALA A 4 3.45 -12.44 -12.76
CA ALA A 4 4.14 -13.65 -13.17
C ALA A 4 5.59 -13.36 -13.60
N ALA A 5 5.81 -12.27 -14.34
CA ALA A 5 7.15 -11.82 -14.71
C ALA A 5 8.00 -11.50 -13.47
N ALA A 6 7.45 -10.80 -12.48
CA ALA A 6 8.16 -10.50 -11.23
C ALA A 6 8.58 -11.77 -10.47
N VAL A 7 7.70 -12.77 -10.39
CA VAL A 7 8.03 -14.07 -9.78
C VAL A 7 9.15 -14.76 -10.57
N ILE A 8 9.02 -14.88 -11.89
CA ILE A 8 10.02 -15.52 -12.75
C ILE A 8 11.39 -14.83 -12.62
N THR A 9 11.44 -13.50 -12.73
CA THR A 9 12.68 -12.72 -12.58
C THR A 9 13.28 -12.92 -11.19
N SER A 10 12.46 -12.91 -10.12
CA SER A 10 12.97 -13.10 -8.76
C SER A 10 13.59 -14.48 -8.54
N VAL A 11 12.98 -15.53 -9.12
CA VAL A 11 13.47 -16.91 -9.03
C VAL A 11 14.76 -17.09 -9.86
N ILE A 12 14.84 -16.50 -11.05
CA ILE A 12 16.02 -16.65 -11.92
C ILE A 12 17.21 -15.83 -11.42
N THR A 13 17.00 -14.54 -11.10
CA THR A 13 18.08 -13.61 -10.75
C THR A 13 18.56 -13.81 -9.31
N PHE A 14 17.63 -13.90 -8.35
CA PHE A 14 17.97 -13.99 -6.92
C PHE A 14 17.96 -15.42 -6.39
N ARG A 15 17.65 -16.42 -7.22
CA ARG A 15 17.56 -17.85 -6.85
C ARG A 15 16.62 -18.10 -5.67
N ILE A 16 15.58 -17.28 -5.54
CA ILE A 16 14.56 -17.41 -4.50
C ILE A 16 13.68 -18.62 -4.84
N GLY A 17 13.33 -19.43 -3.84
CA GLY A 17 12.40 -20.54 -4.04
C GLY A 17 11.03 -20.06 -4.51
N ILE A 18 10.38 -20.82 -5.42
CA ILE A 18 9.12 -20.42 -6.04
C ILE A 18 8.02 -20.09 -5.02
N LEU A 19 7.92 -20.89 -3.95
CA LEU A 19 6.95 -20.66 -2.87
C LEU A 19 7.23 -19.34 -2.13
N THR A 20 8.50 -19.04 -1.85
CA THR A 20 8.91 -17.78 -1.22
C THR A 20 8.59 -16.59 -2.12
N ALA A 21 8.83 -16.70 -3.43
CA ALA A 21 8.51 -15.65 -4.39
C ALA A 21 6.99 -15.39 -4.48
N LEU A 22 6.18 -16.45 -4.44
CA LEU A 22 4.71 -16.32 -4.38
C LEU A 22 4.24 -15.66 -3.08
N MET A 23 4.84 -16.01 -1.93
CA MET A 23 4.51 -15.35 -0.66
C MET A 23 4.88 -13.87 -0.66
N ILE A 24 6.04 -13.51 -1.22
CA ILE A 24 6.44 -12.10 -1.39
C ILE A 24 5.44 -11.37 -2.27
N LEU A 25 5.00 -11.97 -3.38
CA LEU A 25 4.01 -11.37 -4.26
C LEU A 25 2.68 -11.09 -3.53
N ILE A 26 2.21 -12.02 -2.70
CA ILE A 26 1.01 -11.84 -1.87
C ILE A 26 1.21 -10.66 -0.90
N LEU A 27 2.35 -10.60 -0.21
CA LEU A 27 2.65 -9.49 0.70
C LEU A 27 2.70 -8.15 -0.03
N CYS A 28 3.35 -8.08 -1.21
CA CYS A 28 3.38 -6.87 -2.03
C CYS A 28 1.97 -6.42 -2.41
N GLY A 29 1.12 -7.35 -2.87
CA GLY A 29 -0.27 -7.06 -3.22
C GLY A 29 -1.05 -6.47 -2.04
N LEU A 30 -0.97 -7.11 -0.87
CA LEU A 30 -1.63 -6.61 0.34
C LEU A 30 -1.07 -5.26 0.80
N ALA A 31 0.25 -5.08 0.77
CA ALA A 31 0.90 -3.83 1.20
C ALA A 31 0.55 -2.63 0.30
N THR A 32 0.19 -2.86 -0.97
CA THR A 32 -0.26 -1.76 -1.83
C THR A 32 -1.58 -1.14 -1.38
N ILE A 33 -2.46 -1.91 -0.72
CA ILE A 33 -3.79 -1.44 -0.32
C ILE A 33 -3.70 -0.28 0.69
N PRO A 34 -3.01 -0.39 1.85
CA PRO A 34 -2.92 0.71 2.81
C PRO A 34 -2.17 1.91 2.25
N VAL A 35 -1.18 1.71 1.38
CA VAL A 35 -0.47 2.81 0.70
C VAL A 35 -1.41 3.62 -0.18
N ASN A 36 -2.16 2.94 -1.06
CA ASN A 36 -3.14 3.61 -1.92
C ASN A 36 -4.31 4.20 -1.14
N ALA A 37 -4.76 3.54 -0.06
CA ALA A 37 -5.82 4.05 0.80
C ALA A 37 -5.40 5.32 1.53
N ALA A 38 -4.16 5.40 2.01
CA ALA A 38 -3.63 6.63 2.59
C ALA A 38 -3.58 7.75 1.56
N GLY A 39 -3.20 7.44 0.32
CA GLY A 39 -3.17 8.46 -0.73
C GLY A 39 -4.57 8.98 -1.09
N LEU A 40 -5.52 8.06 -1.27
CA LEU A 40 -6.92 8.40 -1.49
C LEU A 40 -7.49 9.23 -0.33
N TYR A 41 -7.08 8.95 0.91
CA TYR A 41 -7.47 9.76 2.07
C TYR A 41 -6.92 11.19 2.02
N VAL A 42 -5.67 11.39 1.59
CA VAL A 42 -5.08 12.73 1.39
C VAL A 42 -5.87 13.51 0.35
N ASP A 43 -6.20 12.88 -0.77
CA ASP A 43 -7.01 13.50 -1.83
C ASP A 43 -8.40 13.91 -1.34
N LEU A 44 -9.02 13.10 -0.48
CA LEU A 44 -10.33 13.42 0.10
C LEU A 44 -10.29 14.60 1.09
N ILE A 45 -9.20 14.76 1.85
CA ILE A 45 -9.06 15.88 2.79
C ILE A 45 -8.65 17.17 2.09
N ARG A 46 -7.79 17.06 1.07
CA ARG A 46 -7.19 18.21 0.39
C ARG A 46 -7.45 18.18 -1.12
N PRO A 47 -8.72 18.19 -1.55
CA PRO A 47 -9.08 18.00 -2.95
C PRO A 47 -8.61 19.19 -3.81
N LYS A 48 -7.89 18.91 -4.91
CA LYS A 48 -7.48 19.94 -5.87
C LYS A 48 -8.55 20.13 -6.95
N LEU A 49 -9.63 20.84 -6.59
CA LEU A 49 -10.79 21.05 -7.49
C LEU A 49 -10.63 22.23 -8.46
N LYS A 50 -9.79 23.22 -8.10
CA LYS A 50 -9.50 24.38 -8.96
C LYS A 50 -8.14 24.17 -9.61
N TRP A 51 -8.14 24.12 -10.93
CA TRP A 51 -6.95 23.99 -11.75
C TRP A 51 -7.11 24.82 -13.01
N SER A 52 -6.02 25.43 -13.46
CA SER A 52 -6.03 26.34 -14.61
C SER A 52 -5.94 25.57 -15.93
N ASN A 53 -5.31 24.40 -15.90
CA ASN A 53 -5.21 23.48 -17.03
C ASN A 53 -5.28 22.02 -16.53
N PRO A 54 -5.65 21.06 -17.38
CA PRO A 54 -5.84 19.67 -16.95
C PRO A 54 -4.55 18.99 -16.50
N GLN A 55 -3.38 19.48 -16.93
CA GLN A 55 -2.10 18.94 -16.48
C GLN A 55 -1.81 19.30 -15.02
N GLU A 56 -2.33 20.42 -14.55
CA GLU A 56 -2.13 20.92 -13.19
C GLU A 56 -2.81 20.03 -12.12
N ALA A 57 -3.92 19.39 -12.49
CA ALA A 57 -4.65 18.46 -11.65
C ALA A 57 -3.91 17.13 -11.46
N ILE A 58 -3.10 16.71 -12.44
CA ILE A 58 -2.44 15.41 -12.46
C ILE A 58 -0.95 15.52 -12.11
N LYS A 59 -0.18 16.36 -12.82
CA LYS A 59 1.28 16.40 -12.73
C LYS A 59 1.83 17.41 -11.71
N GLN A 60 1.06 18.43 -11.36
CA GLN A 60 1.45 19.47 -10.40
C GLN A 60 0.59 19.44 -9.12
N ASN A 61 0.01 18.28 -8.81
CA ASN A 61 -0.71 18.10 -7.56
C ASN A 61 0.29 17.74 -6.45
N MET A 62 0.45 18.64 -5.47
CA MET A 62 1.34 18.41 -4.33
C MET A 62 0.86 17.27 -3.42
N ASN A 63 -0.42 16.86 -3.53
CA ASN A 63 -0.91 15.67 -2.84
C ASN A 63 -0.08 14.45 -3.21
N ALA A 64 0.27 14.26 -4.50
CA ALA A 64 1.09 13.13 -4.93
C ALA A 64 2.43 13.00 -4.18
N VAL A 65 3.05 14.13 -3.80
CA VAL A 65 4.29 14.14 -2.99
C VAL A 65 4.00 13.70 -1.55
N LEU A 66 2.89 14.14 -0.96
CA LEU A 66 2.46 13.70 0.37
C LEU A 66 2.10 12.22 0.38
N GLU A 67 1.38 11.74 -0.64
CA GLU A 67 1.03 10.33 -0.83
C GLU A 67 2.27 9.46 -0.90
N MET A 68 3.30 9.89 -1.65
CA MET A 68 4.58 9.21 -1.71
C MET A 68 5.26 9.15 -0.34
N LEU A 69 5.29 10.27 0.41
CA LEU A 69 5.90 10.32 1.74
C LEU A 69 5.17 9.39 2.73
N PHE A 70 3.83 9.40 2.74
CA PHE A 70 3.04 8.47 3.55
C PHE A 70 3.26 7.01 3.12
N GLY A 71 3.36 6.76 1.81
CA GLY A 71 3.69 5.44 1.29
C GLY A 71 5.01 4.91 1.83
N PHE A 72 6.07 5.74 1.83
CA PHE A 72 7.36 5.37 2.43
C PHE A 72 7.22 5.05 3.91
N ILE A 73 6.55 5.90 4.69
CA ILE A 73 6.36 5.68 6.13
C ILE A 73 5.63 4.35 6.39
N ILE A 74 4.54 4.10 5.67
CA ILE A 74 3.73 2.88 5.82
C ILE A 74 4.58 1.64 5.51
N ILE A 75 5.31 1.64 4.40
CA ILE A 75 6.17 0.52 4.00
C ILE A 75 7.30 0.32 5.03
N SER A 76 7.93 1.40 5.51
CA SER A 76 8.97 1.31 6.53
C SER A 76 8.46 0.72 7.84
N VAL A 77 7.26 1.08 8.29
CA VAL A 77 6.65 0.49 9.50
C VAL A 77 6.45 -1.01 9.32
N PHE A 78 5.89 -1.46 8.20
CA PHE A 78 5.72 -2.89 7.94
C PHE A 78 7.05 -3.64 7.80
N ALA A 79 8.07 -3.01 7.21
CA ALA A 79 9.41 -3.57 7.13
C ALA A 79 10.04 -3.76 8.52
N VAL A 80 9.90 -2.79 9.42
CA VAL A 80 10.37 -2.89 10.80
C VAL A 80 9.64 -4.01 11.55
N ILE A 81 8.32 -4.11 11.40
CA ILE A 81 7.53 -5.19 12.01
C ILE A 81 8.00 -6.57 11.50
N ALA A 82 8.16 -6.72 10.18
CA ALA A 82 8.65 -7.97 9.59
C ALA A 82 10.05 -8.33 10.11
N PHE A 83 10.95 -7.35 10.23
CA PHE A 83 12.29 -7.55 10.79
C PHE A 83 12.25 -8.04 12.25
N LEU A 84 11.41 -7.43 13.09
CA LEU A 84 11.24 -7.86 14.48
C LEU A 84 10.62 -9.26 14.58
N LEU A 85 9.67 -9.60 13.70
CA LEU A 85 9.09 -10.95 13.64
C LEU A 85 10.11 -12.02 13.23
N LEU A 86 11.00 -11.71 12.29
CA LEU A 86 12.09 -12.61 11.92
C LEU A 86 13.04 -12.88 13.09
N LYS A 87 13.32 -11.85 13.91
CA LYS A 87 14.12 -11.98 15.14
C LYS A 87 13.45 -12.86 16.19
N LEU A 88 12.12 -12.84 16.28
CA LEU A 88 11.36 -13.57 17.31
C LEU A 88 11.04 -15.03 16.90
N THR A 89 10.56 -15.23 15.68
CA THR A 89 9.98 -16.52 15.27
C THR A 89 11.02 -17.50 14.72
N THR A 90 12.17 -16.99 14.23
CA THR A 90 13.24 -17.71 13.49
C THR A 90 12.81 -18.50 12.23
N ASN A 91 11.53 -18.86 12.11
CA ASN A 91 10.94 -19.52 10.96
C ASN A 91 10.22 -18.50 10.06
N ILE A 92 10.68 -18.41 8.82
CA ILE A 92 10.18 -17.48 7.80
C ILE A 92 8.71 -17.69 7.47
N TRP A 93 8.18 -18.91 7.56
CA TRP A 93 6.78 -19.21 7.23
C TRP A 93 5.81 -18.65 8.27
N TYR A 94 6.19 -18.67 9.56
CA TYR A 94 5.41 -17.99 10.60
C TYR A 94 5.42 -16.47 10.40
N THR A 95 6.58 -15.90 10.04
CA THR A 95 6.66 -14.48 9.69
C THR A 95 5.74 -14.13 8.53
N PHE A 96 5.76 -14.93 7.44
CA PHE A 96 4.85 -14.72 6.32
C PHE A 96 3.38 -14.78 6.75
N GLY A 97 2.99 -15.81 7.52
CA GLY A 97 1.62 -15.96 7.98
C GLY A 97 1.13 -14.77 8.81
N ILE A 98 1.94 -14.33 9.78
CA ILE A 98 1.61 -13.20 10.64
C ILE A 98 1.52 -11.90 9.82
N MET A 99 2.46 -11.68 8.90
CA MET A 99 2.46 -10.49 8.04
C MET A 99 1.26 -10.44 7.10
N VAL A 100 0.83 -11.58 6.54
CA VAL A 100 -0.39 -11.66 5.73
C VAL A 100 -1.60 -11.25 6.55
N LEU A 101 -1.76 -11.81 7.76
CA LEU A 101 -2.90 -11.49 8.63
C LEU A 101 -2.91 -10.02 9.03
N LEU A 102 -1.75 -9.49 9.42
CA LEU A 102 -1.59 -8.09 9.80
C LEU A 102 -1.93 -7.16 8.63
N LEU A 103 -1.31 -7.38 7.45
CA LEU A 103 -1.55 -6.54 6.27
C LEU A 103 -3.01 -6.65 5.81
N ALA A 104 -3.61 -7.83 5.82
CA ALA A 104 -5.02 -8.00 5.46
C ALA A 104 -5.95 -7.25 6.43
N ALA A 105 -5.70 -7.35 7.74
CA ALA A 105 -6.48 -6.64 8.75
C ALA A 105 -6.34 -5.11 8.58
N VAL A 106 -5.12 -4.60 8.43
CA VAL A 106 -4.89 -3.17 8.21
C VAL A 106 -5.50 -2.70 6.90
N SER A 107 -5.35 -3.46 5.82
CA SER A 107 -5.95 -3.16 4.51
C SER A 107 -7.47 -3.03 4.61
N TYR A 108 -8.12 -3.99 5.27
CA TYR A 108 -9.56 -3.96 5.50
C TYR A 108 -10.00 -2.71 6.28
N LEU A 109 -9.29 -2.39 7.36
CA LEU A 109 -9.55 -1.18 8.14
C LEU A 109 -9.37 0.09 7.28
N CYS A 110 -8.27 0.21 6.55
CA CYS A 110 -7.99 1.36 5.69
C CYS A 110 -9.10 1.57 4.65
N VAL A 111 -9.54 0.52 3.96
CA VAL A 111 -10.64 0.61 2.97
C VAL A 111 -11.94 1.07 3.63
N MET A 112 -12.29 0.53 4.81
CA MET A 112 -13.46 0.99 5.55
C MET A 112 -13.37 2.47 5.96
N PHE A 113 -12.21 2.91 6.45
CA PHE A 113 -11.99 4.29 6.86
C PHE A 113 -12.10 5.25 5.68
N VAL A 114 -11.48 4.91 4.55
CA VAL A 114 -11.56 5.70 3.31
C VAL A 114 -12.99 5.75 2.79
N GLY A 115 -13.72 4.64 2.79
CA GLY A 115 -15.14 4.65 2.37
C GLY A 115 -16.00 5.60 3.21
N LYS A 116 -15.80 5.62 4.53
CA LYS A 116 -16.48 6.57 5.44
C LYS A 116 -16.03 8.02 5.25
N ALA A 117 -14.76 8.25 4.93
CA ALA A 117 -14.22 9.58 4.63
C ALA A 117 -14.76 10.11 3.31
N ALA A 118 -14.80 9.26 2.28
CA ALA A 118 -15.33 9.58 0.96
C ALA A 118 -16.80 10.00 1.07
N GLY A 119 -17.63 9.21 1.74
CA GLY A 119 -19.05 9.54 1.93
C GLY A 119 -19.29 10.86 2.66
N ARG A 120 -18.35 11.32 3.50
CA ARG A 120 -18.40 12.66 4.13
C ARG A 120 -17.95 13.76 3.17
N ALA A 121 -16.84 13.55 2.47
CA ALA A 121 -16.32 14.53 1.51
C ALA A 121 -17.32 14.82 0.39
N TYR A 122 -17.94 13.77 -0.18
CA TYR A 122 -18.96 13.92 -1.23
C TYR A 122 -20.13 14.80 -0.80
N ARG A 123 -20.71 14.56 0.39
CA ARG A 123 -21.82 15.38 0.91
C ARG A 123 -21.44 16.85 1.10
N ASN A 124 -20.18 17.13 1.42
CA ASN A 124 -19.70 18.50 1.58
C ASN A 124 -19.49 19.21 0.23
N PHE A 125 -19.38 18.49 -0.88
CA PHE A 125 -19.25 19.08 -2.22
C PHE A 125 -20.60 19.32 -2.89
N GLU A 126 -21.65 18.58 -2.49
CA GLU A 126 -23.01 18.71 -3.02
C GLU A 126 -23.88 19.71 -2.23
N ALA A 127 -23.44 20.15 -1.06
CA ALA A 127 -24.09 21.15 -0.22
C ALA A 127 -23.57 22.57 -0.51
#